data_AF-A0A699SUG4-F1
#
_entry.id   AF-A0A699SUG4-F1
#
_cell.length_a   1.000
_cell.length_b   1.000
_cell.length_c   1.000
_cell.angle_alpha   90.00
_cell.angle_beta   90.00
_cell.angle_gamma   90.00
#
_symmetry.space_group_name_H-M   'P 1'
#
loop_
_entity.id
_entity.type
_entity.pdbx_description
1 polymer ?
#
loop_
_entity_poly.entity_id
_entity_poly.type
_entity_poly.pdbx_seq_one_letter_code
_entity_poly.pdbx_strand_id
1 'polypeptide(L)'
;TRNGDDSHTSGTGARRPVQAARECSYSEFLICKPMDFKGTEGVVELTRWFEKMESVFSISNCTASNQVKFATCTLQDDALTWWNSYVKTTTSEEAYAMTQATLKKKMTEEIDKIKKYIGGLPDMILGST
;
A
#
# COMPACT_ATOMS: atom_id res chain seq x y z
N THR A 1 -15.76 30.28 68.36
CA THR A 1 -16.29 28.96 67.95
C THR A 1 -15.57 28.56 66.69
N ARG A 2 -14.74 27.52 66.78
CA ARG A 2 -13.93 26.91 65.70
C ARG A 2 -14.84 26.02 64.86
N ASN A 3 -14.68 26.00 63.53
CA ASN A 3 -15.06 24.96 62.56
C ASN A 3 -14.67 25.50 61.17
N GLY A 4 -13.95 24.85 60.27
CA GLY A 4 -13.39 23.50 60.16
C GLY A 4 -13.08 23.31 58.67
N ASP A 5 -11.80 23.18 58.33
CA ASP A 5 -11.33 22.80 56.99
C ASP A 5 -11.87 21.41 56.65
N ASP A 6 -12.38 21.22 55.42
CA ASP A 6 -12.51 19.91 54.80
C ASP A 6 -12.24 20.03 53.30
N SER A 7 -10.94 20.03 52.99
CA SER A 7 -10.44 19.80 51.64
C SER A 7 -10.17 18.30 51.47
N HIS A 8 -11.02 17.62 50.71
CA HIS A 8 -10.71 16.28 50.22
C HIS A 8 -10.74 16.28 48.69
N THR A 9 -9.53 16.39 48.17
CA THR A 9 -9.17 16.02 46.80
C THR A 9 -9.26 14.50 46.64
N SER A 10 -9.36 14.09 45.37
CA SER A 10 -8.91 12.81 44.80
C SER A 10 -10.04 11.92 44.29
N GLY A 11 -10.06 11.76 42.96
CA GLY A 11 -10.70 10.61 42.34
C GLY A 11 -11.41 10.85 41.03
N THR A 12 -11.17 11.95 40.29
CA THR A 12 -11.52 11.97 38.87
C THR A 12 -10.60 10.96 38.19
N GLY A 13 -11.08 9.72 38.08
CA GLY A 13 -10.50 8.69 37.24
C GLY A 13 -10.56 9.17 35.80
N ALA A 14 -9.63 10.05 35.44
CA ALA A 14 -9.33 10.40 34.08
C ALA A 14 -8.91 9.10 33.42
N ARG A 15 -9.88 8.44 32.76
CA ARG A 15 -9.58 7.40 31.79
C ARG A 15 -8.60 8.04 30.84
N ARG A 16 -7.33 7.65 30.96
CA ARG A 16 -6.28 8.01 30.01
C ARG A 16 -6.90 7.73 28.65
N PRO A 17 -7.04 8.72 27.75
CA PRO A 17 -7.45 8.42 26.39
C PRO A 17 -6.50 7.34 25.94
N VAL A 18 -7.03 6.17 25.54
CA VAL A 18 -6.24 5.19 24.83
C VAL A 18 -5.66 5.98 23.67
N GLN A 19 -4.37 6.29 23.74
CA GLN A 19 -3.71 7.03 22.67
C GLN A 19 -3.94 6.19 21.43
N ALA A 20 -4.71 6.74 20.49
CA ALA A 20 -4.89 6.11 19.20
C ALA A 20 -3.49 5.73 18.71
N ALA A 21 -3.31 4.46 18.33
CA ALA A 21 -2.03 3.99 17.83
C ALA A 21 -1.55 4.97 16.76
N ARG A 22 -0.35 5.51 16.95
CA ARG A 22 0.20 6.54 16.08
C ARG A 22 0.27 5.96 14.67
N GLU A 23 -0.42 6.59 13.73
CA GLU A 23 -0.34 6.21 12.32
C GLU A 23 1.06 6.51 11.80
N CYS A 24 1.64 5.51 11.12
CA CYS A 24 2.83 5.62 10.30
C CYS A 24 2.75 6.85 9.37
N SER A 25 3.74 7.73 9.43
CA SER A 25 3.85 8.82 8.46
C SER A 25 4.51 8.35 7.16
N TYR A 26 4.31 9.13 6.09
CA TYR A 26 5.03 8.92 4.84
C TYR A 26 6.57 9.03 5.02
N SER A 27 7.03 9.88 5.93
CA SER A 27 8.47 10.01 6.23
C SER A 27 9.05 8.76 6.91
N GLU A 28 8.31 8.13 7.82
CA GLU A 28 8.71 6.85 8.45
C GLU A 28 8.80 5.72 7.44
N PHE A 29 7.88 5.70 6.47
CA PHE A 29 7.92 4.80 5.33
C PHE A 29 9.20 5.01 4.48
N LEU A 30 9.53 6.27 4.13
CA LEU A 30 10.71 6.58 3.31
C LEU A 30 12.05 6.28 4.01
N ILE A 31 12.11 6.37 5.35
CA ILE A 31 13.32 5.99 6.12
C ILE A 31 13.72 4.54 5.82
N CYS A 32 12.76 3.66 5.59
CA CYS A 32 13.00 2.25 5.29
C CYS A 32 13.49 1.99 3.85
N LYS A 33 13.62 3.03 3.02
CA LYS A 33 14.04 2.94 1.62
C LYS A 33 13.24 1.87 0.86
N PRO A 34 11.94 2.12 0.66
CA PRO A 34 11.08 1.16 -0.02
C PRO A 34 11.62 0.87 -1.43
N MET A 35 11.34 -0.33 -1.92
CA MET A 35 11.78 -0.76 -3.23
C MET A 35 10.80 -0.31 -4.29
N ASP A 36 11.31 0.14 -5.43
CA ASP A 36 10.49 0.49 -6.58
C ASP A 36 10.11 -0.76 -7.40
N PHE A 37 9.01 -0.67 -8.15
CA PHE A 37 8.57 -1.72 -9.08
C PHE A 37 8.19 -1.11 -10.43
N LYS A 38 8.81 -1.58 -11.52
CA LYS A 38 8.64 -0.99 -12.85
C LYS A 38 7.51 -1.63 -13.67
N GLY A 39 7.14 -2.87 -13.37
CA GLY A 39 6.07 -3.58 -14.06
C GLY A 39 6.51 -4.36 -15.30
N THR A 40 7.79 -4.29 -15.67
CA THR A 40 8.38 -5.14 -16.70
C THR A 40 8.83 -6.49 -16.12
N GLU A 41 9.00 -6.54 -14.80
CA GLU A 41 9.40 -7.72 -14.08
C GLU A 41 8.24 -8.72 -13.91
N GLY A 42 8.55 -10.01 -13.88
CA GLY A 42 7.54 -11.06 -13.76
C GLY A 42 6.91 -11.19 -12.37
N VAL A 43 5.93 -12.09 -12.25
CA VAL A 43 5.19 -12.39 -11.00
C VAL A 43 6.08 -12.74 -9.79
N VAL A 44 7.29 -13.25 -10.02
CA VAL A 44 8.27 -13.56 -8.96
C VAL A 44 8.79 -12.26 -8.32
N GLU A 45 9.21 -11.29 -9.13
CA GLU A 45 9.68 -10.00 -8.61
C GLU A 45 8.52 -9.17 -8.04
N LEU A 46 7.32 -9.25 -8.62
CA LEU A 46 6.12 -8.67 -8.02
C LEU A 46 5.89 -9.22 -6.61
N THR A 47 6.01 -10.54 -6.43
CA THR A 47 5.83 -11.19 -5.13
C THR A 47 6.86 -10.71 -4.12
N ARG A 48 8.14 -10.68 -4.52
CA ARG A 48 9.25 -10.20 -3.69
C ARG A 48 9.08 -8.73 -3.30
N TRP A 49 8.61 -7.90 -4.22
CA TRP A 49 8.31 -6.50 -3.94
C TRP A 49 7.24 -6.38 -2.86
N PHE A 50 6.12 -7.11 -2.97
CA PHE A 50 5.08 -7.13 -1.94
C PHE A 50 5.58 -7.61 -0.57
N GLU A 51 6.36 -8.69 -0.52
CA GLU A 51 6.93 -9.20 0.74
C GLU A 51 7.84 -8.15 1.41
N LYS A 52 8.63 -7.43 0.62
CA LYS A 52 9.47 -6.35 1.15
C LYS A 52 8.61 -5.17 1.65
N MET A 53 7.55 -4.81 0.93
CA MET A 53 6.61 -3.77 1.35
C MET A 53 5.88 -4.14 2.65
N GLU A 54 5.48 -5.40 2.82
CA GLU A 54 4.88 -5.91 4.07
C GLU A 54 5.85 -5.76 5.26
N SER A 55 7.13 -6.06 5.05
CA SER A 55 8.15 -5.85 6.08
C SER A 55 8.29 -4.37 6.45
N VAL A 56 8.36 -3.47 5.45
CA VAL A 56 8.42 -2.03 5.69
C VAL A 56 7.20 -1.56 6.49
N PHE A 57 6.00 -1.96 6.07
CA PHE A 57 4.76 -1.57 6.75
C PHE A 57 4.66 -2.09 8.19
N SER A 58 5.18 -3.30 8.44
CA SER A 58 5.25 -3.86 9.79
C SER A 58 6.20 -3.07 10.68
N ILE A 59 7.39 -2.72 10.19
CA ILE A 59 8.39 -1.95 10.95
C ILE A 59 7.89 -0.53 11.23
N SER A 60 7.23 0.10 10.26
CA SER A 60 6.74 1.47 10.37
C SER A 60 5.36 1.59 11.05
N ASN A 61 4.76 0.48 11.47
CA ASN A 61 3.41 0.43 12.06
C ASN A 61 2.33 1.07 11.16
N CYS A 62 2.41 0.79 9.86
CA CYS A 62 1.55 1.34 8.83
C CYS A 62 0.18 0.67 8.82
N THR A 63 -0.88 1.47 8.94
CA THR A 63 -2.27 1.01 8.88
C THR A 63 -2.63 0.51 7.49
N ALA A 64 -3.60 -0.41 7.41
CA ALA A 64 -4.09 -0.92 6.13
C ALA A 64 -4.56 0.19 5.16
N SER A 65 -5.08 1.32 5.68
CA SER A 65 -5.51 2.48 4.90
C SER A 65 -4.38 3.23 4.20
N ASN A 66 -3.15 3.14 4.71
CA ASN A 66 -1.97 3.80 4.14
C ASN A 66 -1.12 2.86 3.27
N GLN A 67 -1.27 1.53 3.43
CA GLN A 67 -0.49 0.54 2.69
C GLN A 67 -0.62 0.71 1.17
N VAL A 68 -1.84 0.78 0.62
CA VAL A 68 -2.04 0.94 -0.83
C VAL A 68 -1.46 2.27 -1.30
N LYS A 69 -1.73 3.38 -0.61
CA LYS A 69 -1.21 4.70 -0.96
C LYS A 69 0.32 4.69 -1.04
N PHE A 70 0.97 4.16 -0.01
CA PHE A 70 2.44 4.11 0.06
C PHE A 70 3.05 3.09 -0.91
N ALA A 71 2.42 1.92 -1.12
CA ALA A 71 2.89 0.98 -2.13
C ALA A 71 2.79 1.57 -3.54
N THR A 72 1.69 2.25 -3.85
CA THR A 72 1.49 2.83 -5.18
C THR A 72 2.43 3.98 -5.51
N CYS A 73 3.03 4.63 -4.50
CA CYS A 73 4.00 5.71 -4.71
C CYS A 73 5.38 5.21 -5.15
N THR A 74 5.67 3.91 -4.98
CA THR A 74 6.93 3.28 -5.41
C THR A 74 6.78 2.60 -6.77
N LEU A 75 5.63 2.73 -7.43
CA LEU A 75 5.45 2.24 -8.78
C LEU A 75 6.13 3.18 -9.77
N GLN A 76 6.78 2.60 -10.76
CA GLN A 76 7.48 3.30 -11.83
C GLN A 76 7.02 2.77 -13.19
N ASP A 77 7.38 3.48 -14.25
CA ASP A 77 7.25 3.05 -15.65
C ASP A 77 5.87 2.42 -15.98
N ASP A 78 5.85 1.16 -16.42
CA ASP A 78 4.65 0.45 -16.85
C ASP A 78 3.68 0.21 -15.69
N ALA A 79 4.20 -0.06 -14.49
CA ALA A 79 3.38 -0.26 -13.30
C ALA A 79 2.67 1.03 -12.88
N LEU A 80 3.36 2.18 -12.96
CA LEU A 80 2.76 3.48 -12.66
C LEU A 80 1.69 3.85 -13.71
N THR A 81 1.99 3.57 -14.99
CA THR A 81 1.04 3.78 -16.09
C THR A 81 -0.23 2.97 -15.90
N TRP A 82 -0.08 1.69 -15.53
CA TRP A 82 -1.20 0.82 -15.19
C TRP A 82 -2.02 1.36 -14.00
N TRP A 83 -1.36 1.76 -12.90
CA TRP A 83 -2.04 2.27 -11.70
C TRP A 83 -2.87 3.52 -12.01
N ASN A 84 -2.29 4.47 -12.76
CA ASN A 84 -3.00 5.69 -13.18
C ASN A 84 -4.23 5.39 -14.04
N SER A 85 -4.12 4.41 -14.95
CA SER A 85 -5.25 3.92 -15.74
C SER A 85 -6.34 3.31 -14.83
N TYR A 86 -5.93 2.46 -13.90
CA TYR A 86 -6.83 1.81 -12.95
C TYR A 86 -7.63 2.82 -12.12
N VAL A 87 -6.95 3.79 -11.50
CA VAL A 87 -7.57 4.85 -10.70
C VAL A 87 -8.59 5.65 -11.52
N LYS A 88 -8.33 5.89 -12.81
CA LYS A 88 -9.25 6.58 -13.72
C LYS A 88 -10.53 5.76 -13.98
N THR A 89 -10.43 4.43 -14.00
CA THR A 89 -11.58 3.54 -14.27
C THR A 89 -12.41 3.20 -13.05
N THR A 90 -11.82 3.15 -11.85
CA THR A 90 -12.48 2.68 -10.62
C THR A 90 -12.80 3.81 -9.64
N THR A 91 -12.46 5.07 -9.95
CA THR A 91 -12.46 6.21 -9.01
C THR A 91 -11.35 6.12 -7.96
N SER A 92 -10.87 7.30 -7.52
CA SER A 92 -9.79 7.41 -6.53
C SER A 92 -10.16 6.78 -5.18
N GLU A 93 -11.37 7.04 -4.70
CA GLU A 93 -11.83 6.58 -3.39
C GLU A 93 -11.84 5.05 -3.30
N GLU A 94 -12.46 4.37 -4.28
CA GLU A 94 -12.50 2.91 -4.31
C GLU A 94 -11.11 2.30 -4.55
N ALA A 95 -10.29 2.93 -5.39
CA ALA A 95 -8.92 2.46 -5.65
C ALA A 95 -8.06 2.49 -4.38
N TYR A 96 -8.09 3.57 -3.60
CA TYR A 96 -7.30 3.66 -2.37
C TYR A 96 -7.95 2.98 -1.15
N ALA A 97 -9.25 2.64 -1.22
CA ALA A 97 -9.93 1.87 -0.18
C ALA A 97 -9.68 0.36 -0.26
N MET A 98 -9.09 -0.14 -1.35
CA MET A 98 -8.82 -1.57 -1.50
C MET A 98 -7.75 -2.07 -0.51
N THR A 99 -7.71 -3.38 -0.28
CA THR A 99 -6.64 -4.01 0.49
C THR A 99 -5.39 -4.24 -0.37
N GLN A 100 -4.23 -4.34 0.27
CA GLN A 100 -2.99 -4.73 -0.40
C GLN A 100 -3.09 -6.08 -1.12
N ALA A 101 -3.82 -7.04 -0.55
CA ALA A 101 -4.05 -8.34 -1.18
C ALA A 101 -4.82 -8.21 -2.51
N THR A 102 -5.82 -7.33 -2.55
CA THR A 102 -6.57 -7.03 -3.79
C THR A 102 -5.67 -6.36 -4.83
N LEU A 103 -4.80 -5.43 -4.41
CA LEU A 103 -3.80 -4.82 -5.29
C LEU A 103 -2.87 -5.88 -5.91
N LYS A 104 -2.29 -6.76 -5.08
CA LYS A 104 -1.41 -7.85 -5.52
C LYS A 104 -2.09 -8.76 -6.54
N LYS A 105 -3.34 -9.15 -6.29
CA LYS A 105 -4.14 -9.96 -7.22
C LYS A 105 -4.30 -9.25 -8.56
N LYS A 106 -4.74 -7.99 -8.57
CA LYS A 106 -4.97 -7.22 -9.80
C LYS A 106 -3.68 -7.06 -10.60
N MET A 107 -2.55 -6.71 -9.97
CA MET A 107 -1.27 -6.59 -10.67
C MET A 107 -0.81 -7.92 -11.28
N THR A 108 -1.03 -9.04 -10.58
CA THR A 108 -0.70 -10.38 -11.11
C THR A 108 -1.52 -10.71 -12.36
N GLU A 109 -2.84 -10.47 -12.31
CA GLU A 109 -3.73 -10.67 -13.45
C GLU A 109 -3.32 -9.83 -14.67
N GLU A 110 -2.80 -8.63 -14.45
CA GLU A 110 -2.35 -7.73 -15.51
C GLU A 110 -1.03 -8.18 -16.14
N ILE A 111 -0.07 -8.64 -15.33
CA ILE A 111 1.17 -9.26 -15.83
C ILE A 111 0.83 -10.51 -16.67
N ASP A 112 -0.10 -11.34 -16.22
CA ASP A 112 -0.51 -12.55 -16.95
C ASP A 112 -1.23 -12.21 -18.27
N LYS A 113 -2.06 -11.16 -18.30
CA LYS A 113 -2.67 -10.65 -19.53
C LYS A 113 -1.61 -10.20 -20.55
N ILE A 114 -0.62 -9.44 -20.10
CA ILE A 114 0.48 -8.95 -20.97
C ILE A 114 1.26 -10.14 -21.54
N LYS A 115 1.64 -11.12 -20.71
CA LYS A 115 2.32 -12.33 -21.17
C LYS A 115 1.53 -13.10 -22.21
N LYS A 116 0.21 -13.25 -22.02
CA LYS A 116 -0.66 -13.92 -22.98
C LYS A 116 -0.76 -13.15 -24.30
N TYR A 117 -0.80 -11.82 -24.27
CA TYR A 117 -0.83 -11.01 -25.48
C TYR A 117 0.46 -11.16 -26.29
N ILE A 118 1.63 -11.16 -25.62
CA ILE A 118 2.94 -11.35 -26.26
C ILE A 118 3.10 -12.77 -26.80
N GLY A 119 2.79 -13.79 -25.98
CA GLY A 119 2.91 -15.21 -26.39
C GLY A 119 1.82 -15.68 -27.35
N GLY A 120 0.76 -14.89 -27.54
CA GLY A 120 -0.36 -15.16 -28.43
C GLY A 120 -0.33 -14.35 -29.73
N LEU A 121 0.69 -13.52 -29.97
CA LEU A 121 0.91 -12.90 -31.28
C LEU A 121 1.13 -14.03 -32.30
N PRO A 122 0.29 -14.17 -33.35
CA PRO A 122 0.56 -15.10 -34.42
C PRO A 122 1.89 -14.74 -35.10
N ASP A 123 2.71 -15.73 -35.45
CA ASP A 123 3.93 -15.63 -36.26
C ASP A 123 3.64 -15.15 -37.71
N MET A 124 2.80 -14.13 -37.89
CA MET A 124 2.38 -13.62 -39.20
C MET A 124 3.38 -12.64 -39.84
N ILE A 125 4.65 -12.64 -39.40
CA ILE A 125 5.71 -11.86 -40.05
C ILE A 125 6.96 -12.72 -40.28
N LEU A 126 6.81 -13.88 -40.89
CA LEU A 126 7.87 -14.47 -41.73
C LEU A 126 7.28 -14.95 -43.06
N GLY A 127 6.69 -14.01 -43.80
CA GLY A 127 6.49 -14.12 -45.23
C GLY A 127 7.56 -13.32 -45.95
N SER A 128 8.66 -13.98 -46.35
CA SER A 128 9.68 -13.57 -47.33
C SER A 128 10.71 -14.70 -47.35
N THR A 129 10.99 -15.44 -48.42
CA THR A 129 10.82 -15.26 -49.86
C THR A 129 10.64 -16.63 -50.52
#